data_AF-A0A939AM31-F1
#
_entry.id   AF-A0A939AM31-F1
#
_cell.length_a   1.000
_cell.length_b   1.000
_cell.length_c   1.000
_cell.angle_alpha   90.00
_cell.angle_beta   90.00
_cell.angle_gamma   90.00
#
_symmetry.space_group_name_H-M   'P 1'
#
loop_
_entity.id
_entity.type
_entity.pdbx_description
1 polymer ?
#
loop_
_entity_poly.entity_id
_entity_poly.type
_entity_poly.pdbx_seq_one_letter_code
_entity_poly.pdbx_strand_id
1 'polypeptide(L)'
;MSDLPPAAPAVARRAVVAWLARPSGKLLFLGAALAAALGFLIWTATQGAAVYYYTVGEVRAMGSAAYDRLIRVNGQVVYGSIATPSGGQPTTFRIHDATGELPVAFRGTPPDLFGYSTEDRYQDVVVEGQLHPNGTFEARNLIVKHGPEFEPRQVPAR
;
A
#
# COMPACT_ATOMS: atom_id res chain seq x y z
N MET A 1 -69.15 -54.57 32.69
CA MET A 1 -67.70 -54.72 32.99
C MET A 1 -66.97 -54.29 31.72
N SER A 2 -66.46 -53.07 31.77
CA SER A 2 -65.63 -52.32 30.80
C SER A 2 -65.03 -53.07 29.61
N ASP A 3 -65.40 -52.59 28.41
CA ASP A 3 -64.63 -52.67 27.16
C ASP A 3 -63.19 -52.22 27.36
N LEU A 4 -62.24 -52.98 26.79
CA LEU A 4 -60.86 -52.55 26.57
C LEU A 4 -60.63 -52.48 25.06
N PRO A 5 -60.32 -51.29 24.50
CA PRO A 5 -60.02 -51.17 23.08
C PRO A 5 -58.67 -51.83 22.74
N PRO A 6 -58.48 -52.33 21.50
CA PRO A 6 -57.22 -52.94 21.09
C PRO A 6 -56.07 -51.91 21.05
N ALA A 7 -54.89 -52.36 21.46
CA ALA A 7 -53.67 -51.54 21.52
C ALA A 7 -53.29 -50.98 20.14
N ALA A 8 -53.05 -49.67 20.08
CA ALA A 8 -52.59 -48.97 18.88
C ALA A 8 -51.20 -49.47 18.43
N PRO A 9 -50.91 -49.55 17.12
CA PRO A 9 -49.59 -49.94 16.65
C PRO A 9 -48.55 -48.87 17.01
N ALA A 10 -47.39 -49.31 17.50
CA ALA A 10 -46.25 -48.45 17.79
C ALA A 10 -45.77 -47.77 16.50
N VAL A 11 -46.03 -46.47 16.37
CA VAL A 11 -45.52 -45.65 15.27
C VAL A 11 -44.01 -45.59 15.37
N ALA A 12 -43.33 -46.28 14.46
CA ALA A 12 -41.89 -46.28 14.35
C ALA A 12 -41.38 -44.86 14.09
N ARG A 13 -40.79 -44.22 15.10
CA ARG A 13 -40.08 -42.95 14.99
C ARG A 13 -38.76 -43.15 14.24
N ARG A 14 -38.81 -43.35 12.93
CA ARG A 14 -37.59 -43.45 12.10
C ARG A 14 -37.29 -42.09 11.44
N ALA A 15 -36.25 -41.45 12.00
CA ALA A 15 -35.29 -40.57 11.33
C ALA A 15 -35.82 -39.37 10.52
N VAL A 16 -36.24 -38.31 11.20
CA VAL A 16 -36.44 -36.98 10.58
C VAL A 16 -35.09 -36.30 10.24
N VAL A 17 -33.96 -36.79 10.78
CA VAL A 17 -32.65 -36.10 10.67
C VAL A 17 -31.77 -36.63 9.51
N ALA A 18 -32.12 -37.76 8.88
CA ALA A 18 -31.24 -38.40 7.90
C ALA A 18 -31.27 -37.77 6.50
N TRP A 19 -32.19 -36.84 6.21
CA TRP A 19 -32.32 -36.22 4.89
C TRP A 19 -31.36 -35.03 4.68
N LEU A 20 -30.61 -34.58 5.69
CA LEU A 20 -29.66 -33.47 5.53
C LEU A 20 -28.26 -33.88 5.02
N ALA A 21 -27.91 -35.16 4.95
CA ALA A 21 -26.50 -35.56 4.89
C ALA A 21 -26.03 -36.10 3.53
N ARG A 22 -26.52 -35.56 2.40
CA ARG A 22 -25.91 -35.81 1.08
C ARG A 22 -25.90 -34.53 0.27
N PRO A 23 -24.83 -33.71 0.33
CA PRO A 23 -24.72 -32.58 -0.57
C PRO A 23 -24.72 -33.14 -1.99
N SER A 24 -25.72 -32.75 -2.78
CA SER A 24 -25.76 -33.10 -4.20
C SER A 24 -24.45 -32.63 -4.85
N GLY A 25 -23.88 -33.40 -5.78
CA GLY A 25 -22.61 -33.03 -6.42
C GLY A 25 -22.62 -31.61 -7.02
N LYS A 26 -23.82 -31.09 -7.35
CA LYS A 26 -24.07 -29.72 -7.79
C LYS A 26 -23.77 -28.67 -6.71
N LEU A 27 -24.12 -28.93 -5.44
CA LEU A 27 -23.82 -28.04 -4.31
C LEU A 27 -22.33 -28.02 -3.98
N LEU A 28 -21.66 -29.18 -4.05
CA LEU A 28 -20.20 -29.25 -3.88
C LEU A 28 -19.47 -28.51 -5.00
N PHE A 29 -19.91 -28.68 -6.25
CA PHE A 29 -19.34 -27.97 -7.39
C PHE A 29 -19.54 -26.46 -7.28
N LEU A 30 -20.75 -26.01 -6.92
CA LEU A 30 -21.04 -24.59 -6.72
C LEU A 30 -20.21 -23.99 -5.59
N GLY A 31 -20.06 -24.70 -4.46
CA GLY A 31 -19.21 -24.28 -3.36
C GLY A 31 -17.74 -24.19 -3.75
N ALA A 32 -17.23 -25.17 -4.50
CA ALA A 32 -15.85 -25.16 -5.00
C ALA A 32 -15.61 -24.02 -6.00
N ALA A 33 -16.54 -23.77 -6.91
CA ALA A 33 -16.47 -22.67 -7.87
C ALA A 33 -16.46 -21.31 -7.15
N LEU A 34 -17.30 -21.13 -6.13
CA LEU A 34 -17.32 -19.91 -5.32
C LEU A 34 -16.02 -19.71 -4.55
N ALA A 35 -15.49 -20.78 -3.93
CA ALA A 35 -14.21 -20.73 -3.22
C ALA A 35 -13.04 -20.38 -4.17
N ALA A 36 -13.03 -20.94 -5.39
CA ALA A 36 -12.03 -20.64 -6.40
C ALA A 36 -12.11 -19.18 -6.88
N ALA A 37 -13.32 -18.66 -7.11
CA ALA A 37 -13.53 -17.27 -7.48
C ALA A 37 -13.07 -16.30 -6.38
N LEU A 38 -13.41 -16.59 -5.12
CA LEU A 38 -12.93 -15.81 -3.97
C LEU A 38 -11.42 -15.88 -3.83
N GLY A 39 -10.81 -17.06 -3.97
CA GLY A 39 -9.36 -17.24 -3.92
C GLY A 39 -8.66 -16.44 -5.03
N PHE A 40 -9.20 -16.45 -6.25
CA PHE A 40 -8.70 -15.65 -7.36
C PHE A 40 -8.80 -14.15 -7.09
N LEU A 41 -9.93 -13.68 -6.55
CA LEU A 41 -10.09 -12.27 -6.17
C LEU A 41 -9.10 -11.85 -5.09
N ILE A 42 -8.92 -12.65 -4.03
CA ILE A 42 -7.92 -12.37 -2.98
C ILE A 42 -6.52 -12.31 -3.58
N TRP A 43 -6.17 -13.29 -4.42
CA TRP A 43 -4.86 -13.33 -5.08
C TRP A 43 -4.62 -12.08 -5.91
N THR A 44 -5.55 -11.72 -6.78
CA THR A 44 -5.44 -10.51 -7.63
C THR A 44 -5.42 -9.22 -6.81
N ALA A 45 -6.21 -9.12 -5.74
CA ALA A 45 -6.25 -7.95 -4.87
C ALA A 45 -4.92 -7.73 -4.12
N THR A 46 -4.26 -8.81 -3.70
CA THR A 46 -2.97 -8.70 -3.00
C THR A 46 -1.81 -8.28 -3.89
N GLN A 47 -1.85 -8.54 -5.20
CA GLN A 47 -0.77 -8.18 -6.12
C GLN A 47 -0.63 -6.67 -6.34
N GLY A 48 -1.71 -5.88 -6.23
CA GLY A 48 -1.70 -4.44 -6.49
C GLY A 48 -1.56 -3.55 -5.26
N ALA A 49 -1.65 -4.10 -4.04
CA ALA A 49 -1.77 -3.31 -2.81
C ALA A 49 -0.42 -2.99 -2.13
N ALA A 50 0.67 -3.63 -2.53
CA ALA A 50 1.96 -3.44 -1.89
C ALA A 50 2.78 -2.35 -2.62
N VAL A 51 2.73 -1.13 -2.11
CA VAL A 51 3.75 -0.12 -2.46
C VAL A 51 4.96 -0.37 -1.58
N TYR A 52 6.02 -0.92 -2.17
CA TYR A 52 7.25 -1.28 -1.47
C TYR A 52 8.10 -0.04 -1.16
N TYR A 53 8.64 0.00 0.06
CA TYR A 53 9.61 1.01 0.47
C TYR A 53 11.03 0.50 0.25
N TYR A 54 11.86 1.32 -0.39
CA TYR A 54 13.26 1.07 -0.66
C TYR A 54 14.12 2.25 -0.20
N THR A 55 15.41 1.97 -0.02
CA THR A 55 16.49 2.96 0.14
C THR A 55 17.03 3.40 -1.22
N VAL A 56 17.81 4.47 -1.26
CA VAL A 56 18.45 4.94 -2.51
C VAL A 56 19.38 3.88 -3.06
N GLY A 57 20.16 3.22 -2.19
CA GLY A 57 21.07 2.15 -2.58
C GLY A 57 20.37 0.95 -3.21
N GLU A 58 19.26 0.50 -2.61
CA GLU A 58 18.50 -0.63 -3.13
C GLU A 58 17.92 -0.33 -4.51
N VAL A 59 17.34 0.84 -4.72
CA VAL A 59 16.77 1.22 -6.03
C VAL A 59 17.85 1.27 -7.10
N ARG A 60 19.03 1.82 -6.77
CA ARG A 60 20.18 1.85 -7.69
C ARG A 60 20.70 0.44 -8.01
N ALA A 61 20.74 -0.45 -7.02
CA ALA A 61 21.15 -1.83 -7.20
C ALA A 61 20.16 -2.68 -8.01
N MET A 62 18.85 -2.37 -7.91
CA MET A 62 17.81 -3.05 -8.69
C MET A 62 17.91 -2.77 -10.19
N GLY A 63 18.43 -1.60 -10.58
CA GLY A 63 18.58 -1.22 -11.99
C GLY A 63 17.28 -1.39 -12.77
N SER A 64 17.32 -2.20 -13.85
CA SER A 64 16.17 -2.43 -14.73
C SER A 64 14.97 -3.09 -14.06
N ALA A 65 15.16 -3.78 -12.94
CA ALA A 65 14.04 -4.38 -12.21
C ALA A 65 13.09 -3.34 -11.56
N ALA A 66 13.53 -2.08 -11.44
CA ALA A 66 12.76 -0.99 -10.87
C ALA A 66 12.00 -0.14 -11.91
N TYR A 67 12.18 -0.38 -13.21
CA TYR A 67 11.68 0.56 -14.23
C TYR A 67 10.16 0.65 -14.33
N ASP A 68 9.46 -0.48 -14.26
CA ASP A 68 7.99 -0.53 -14.42
C ASP A 68 7.25 -0.68 -13.09
N ARG A 69 7.91 -0.42 -11.96
CA ARG A 69 7.36 -0.63 -10.62
C ARG A 69 7.11 0.69 -9.92
N LEU A 70 5.88 0.86 -9.41
CA LEU A 70 5.58 1.93 -8.48
C LEU A 70 6.25 1.61 -7.14
N ILE A 71 7.24 2.42 -6.78
CA ILE A 71 8.03 2.23 -5.55
C ILE A 71 8.09 3.51 -4.74
N ARG A 72 8.29 3.36 -3.43
CA ARG A 72 8.58 4.47 -2.51
C ARG A 72 10.04 4.44 -2.13
N VAL A 73 10.74 5.55 -2.27
CA VAL A 73 12.15 5.69 -1.93
C VAL A 73 12.30 6.63 -0.75
N ASN A 74 12.95 6.16 0.30
CA ASN A 74 13.34 6.99 1.44
C ASN A 74 14.71 7.60 1.18
N GLY A 75 14.86 8.88 1.48
CA GLY A 75 16.16 9.54 1.44
C GLY A 75 16.12 10.94 2.02
N GLN A 76 17.28 11.57 2.09
CA GLN A 76 17.46 12.93 2.56
C GLN A 76 17.72 13.85 1.38
N VAL A 77 17.03 14.99 1.33
CA VAL A 77 17.26 15.96 0.24
C VAL A 77 18.68 16.51 0.34
N VAL A 78 19.40 16.48 -0.79
CA VAL A 78 20.73 17.09 -0.90
C VAL A 78 20.58 18.62 -0.89
N TYR A 79 21.30 19.29 0.02
CA TYR A 79 21.24 20.74 0.16
C TYR A 79 21.58 21.45 -1.16
N GLY A 80 20.80 22.49 -1.49
CA GLY A 80 20.99 23.27 -2.73
C GLY A 80 20.72 22.50 -4.03
N SER A 81 20.23 21.26 -3.97
CA SER A 81 19.95 20.46 -5.18
C SER A 81 18.60 20.75 -5.82
N ILE A 82 17.70 21.44 -5.09
CA ILE A 82 16.34 21.72 -5.56
C ILE A 82 16.39 22.81 -6.64
N ALA A 83 15.95 22.45 -7.84
CA ALA A 83 15.70 23.35 -8.94
C ALA A 83 14.22 23.28 -9.31
N THR A 84 13.55 24.44 -9.24
CA THR A 84 12.14 24.61 -9.62
C THR A 84 12.10 25.47 -10.88
N PRO A 85 12.05 24.87 -12.07
CA PRO A 85 11.98 25.61 -13.32
C PRO A 85 10.62 26.33 -13.46
N SER A 86 10.63 27.49 -14.12
CA SER A 86 9.41 28.20 -14.48
C SER A 86 8.69 27.51 -15.64
N GLY A 87 7.36 27.68 -15.73
CA GLY A 87 6.59 27.23 -16.90
C GLY A 87 6.14 25.77 -16.89
N GLY A 88 5.88 25.18 -15.71
CA GLY A 88 5.23 23.86 -15.60
C GLY A 88 6.14 22.65 -15.83
N GLN A 89 7.46 22.87 -15.90
CA GLN A 89 8.45 21.80 -15.87
C GLN A 89 8.51 21.15 -14.47
N PRO A 90 8.89 19.86 -14.38
CA PRO A 90 9.03 19.18 -13.09
C PRO A 90 10.12 19.82 -12.21
N THR A 91 9.87 19.88 -10.90
CA THR A 91 10.88 20.24 -9.91
C THR A 91 11.90 19.10 -9.83
N THR A 92 13.18 19.41 -10.01
CA THR A 92 14.26 18.41 -9.94
C THR A 92 15.08 18.61 -8.68
N PHE A 93 15.44 17.51 -8.01
CA PHE A 93 16.31 17.53 -6.83
C PHE A 93 17.04 16.20 -6.70
N ARG A 94 17.98 16.11 -5.76
CA ARG A 94 18.67 14.86 -5.43
C ARG A 94 18.30 14.44 -4.03
N ILE A 95 18.04 13.15 -3.84
CA ILE A 95 17.97 12.54 -2.52
C ILE A 95 19.19 11.66 -2.30
N HIS A 96 19.64 11.53 -1.06
CA HIS A 96 20.78 10.72 -0.70
C HIS A 96 20.51 9.87 0.53
N ASP A 97 21.29 8.81 0.68
CA ASP A 97 21.43 8.02 1.89
C ASP A 97 22.91 7.66 2.10
N ALA A 98 23.20 6.74 3.02
CA ALA A 98 24.56 6.28 3.30
C ALA A 98 25.27 5.61 2.11
N THR A 99 24.54 5.23 1.06
CA THR A 99 25.05 4.46 -0.09
C THR A 99 25.23 5.32 -1.35
N GLY A 100 24.66 6.52 -1.39
CA GLY A 100 24.87 7.49 -2.46
C GLY A 100 23.63 8.35 -2.74
N GLU A 101 23.55 8.85 -3.96
CA GLU A 101 22.51 9.80 -4.38
C GLU A 101 21.64 9.26 -5.51
N LEU A 102 20.38 9.71 -5.57
CA LEU A 102 19.41 9.43 -6.61
C LEU A 102 18.82 10.76 -7.13
N PRO A 103 18.94 11.06 -8.44
CA PRO A 103 18.25 12.19 -9.03
C PRO A 103 16.75 11.93 -9.13
N VAL A 104 15.95 12.91 -8.70
CA VAL A 104 14.49 12.86 -8.67
C VAL A 104 13.91 14.01 -9.51
N ALA A 105 12.94 13.69 -10.35
CA ALA A 105 12.11 14.65 -11.07
C ALA A 105 10.67 14.53 -10.57
N PHE A 106 10.15 15.55 -9.89
CA PHE A 106 8.83 15.57 -9.30
C PHE A 106 7.85 16.37 -10.17
N ARG A 107 6.76 15.72 -10.59
CA ARG A 107 5.65 16.36 -11.30
C ARG A 107 4.51 16.65 -10.34
N GLY A 108 4.36 17.89 -9.92
CA GLY A 108 3.28 18.33 -9.04
C GLY A 108 3.64 19.61 -8.29
N THR A 109 2.77 20.01 -7.38
CA THR A 109 3.05 21.09 -6.44
C THR A 109 3.74 20.50 -5.21
N PRO A 110 5.03 20.81 -4.96
CA PRO A 110 5.68 20.34 -3.74
C PRO A 110 5.02 20.98 -2.51
N PRO A 111 5.05 20.33 -1.33
CA PRO A 111 4.53 20.93 -0.09
C PRO A 111 5.21 22.26 0.23
N ASP A 112 4.50 23.19 0.88
CA ASP A 112 4.98 24.55 1.17
C ASP A 112 6.33 24.61 1.92
N LEU A 113 6.60 23.61 2.75
CA LEU A 113 7.82 23.51 3.56
C LEU A 113 8.95 22.72 2.87
N PHE A 114 8.75 22.26 1.64
CA PHE A 114 9.78 21.57 0.88
C PHE A 114 10.90 22.54 0.49
N GLY A 115 12.13 22.24 0.89
CA GLY A 115 13.28 23.11 0.68
C GLY A 115 13.45 24.25 1.71
N TYR A 116 12.48 24.45 2.60
CA TYR A 116 12.64 25.27 3.81
C TYR A 116 13.38 24.45 4.87
N SER A 117 14.67 24.21 4.65
CA SER A 117 15.55 23.64 5.66
C SER A 117 15.94 24.74 6.65
N THR A 118 15.36 24.74 7.84
CA THR A 118 15.87 25.53 8.97
C THR A 118 17.25 25.00 9.31
N GLU A 119 18.26 25.88 9.22
CA GLU A 119 19.67 25.75 9.63
C GLU A 119 20.15 24.32 10.00
N ASP A 120 21.03 23.77 9.14
CA ASP A 120 21.86 22.58 9.36
C ASP A 120 21.21 21.18 9.38
N ARG A 121 19.95 21.01 8.97
CA ARG A 121 19.32 19.68 8.92
C ARG A 121 18.83 19.26 7.53
N TYR A 122 19.29 18.09 7.08
CA TYR A 122 18.74 17.43 5.89
C TYR A 122 17.25 17.12 6.09
N GLN A 123 16.43 17.41 5.08
CA GLN A 123 15.01 17.12 5.11
C GLN A 123 14.79 15.66 4.67
N ASP A 124 14.34 14.82 5.60
CA ASP A 124 13.94 13.44 5.28
C ASP A 124 12.67 13.45 4.44
N VAL A 125 12.71 12.77 3.30
CA VAL A 125 11.59 12.69 2.36
C VAL A 125 11.32 11.25 1.95
N VAL A 126 10.07 11.01 1.54
CA VAL A 126 9.67 9.81 0.81
C VAL A 126 9.14 10.25 -0.54
N VAL A 127 9.73 9.73 -1.60
CA VAL A 127 9.26 9.96 -2.98
C VAL A 127 8.61 8.69 -3.50
N GLU A 128 7.42 8.81 -4.09
CA GLU A 128 6.73 7.70 -4.75
C GLU A 128 6.75 7.92 -6.25
N GLY A 129 7.15 6.90 -7.00
CA GLY A 129 7.43 7.06 -8.42
C GLY A 129 7.95 5.80 -9.09
N GLN A 130 8.59 6.00 -10.24
CA GLN A 130 9.20 4.95 -11.05
C GLN A 130 10.62 5.38 -11.43
N LEU A 131 11.54 4.42 -11.50
CA LEU A 131 12.90 4.68 -11.99
C LEU A 131 12.90 4.64 -13.51
N HIS A 132 13.39 5.66 -14.20
CA HIS A 132 13.51 5.61 -15.66
C HIS A 132 14.85 5.01 -16.10
N PRO A 133 14.93 4.47 -17.33
CA PRO A 133 16.18 3.95 -17.91
C PRO A 133 17.33 4.98 -17.97
N ASN A 134 17.01 6.27 -17.94
CA ASN A 134 17.99 7.36 -17.87
C ASN A 134 18.58 7.56 -16.45
N GLY A 135 18.18 6.75 -15.47
CA GLY A 135 18.64 6.82 -14.08
C GLY A 135 17.93 7.88 -13.23
N THR A 136 16.95 8.61 -13.78
CA THR A 136 16.15 9.60 -13.04
C THR A 136 14.91 8.93 -12.46
N PHE A 137 14.64 9.20 -11.19
CA PHE A 137 13.42 8.76 -10.53
C PHE A 137 12.30 9.77 -10.79
N GLU A 138 11.29 9.39 -11.56
CA GLU A 138 10.12 10.23 -11.81
C GLU A 138 9.11 10.05 -10.66
N ALA A 139 9.08 11.05 -9.79
CA ALA A 139 8.21 11.09 -8.63
C ALA A 139 6.87 11.75 -8.97
N ARG A 140 5.78 11.09 -8.56
CA ARG A 140 4.40 11.59 -8.64
C ARG A 140 3.84 12.04 -7.29
N ASN A 141 4.45 11.58 -6.20
CA ASN A 141 4.11 11.98 -4.84
C ASN A 141 5.39 12.24 -4.04
N LEU A 142 5.34 13.27 -3.20
CA LEU A 142 6.45 13.72 -2.36
C LEU A 142 5.92 13.96 -0.96
N ILE A 143 6.42 13.19 0.00
CA ILE A 143 6.06 13.31 1.41
C ILE A 143 7.29 13.81 2.15
N VAL A 144 7.15 14.96 2.80
CA VAL A 144 8.17 15.51 3.69
C VAL A 144 7.91 14.96 5.09
N LYS A 145 8.91 14.31 5.70
CA LYS A 145 8.81 13.92 7.11
C LYS A 145 9.03 15.18 7.95
N HIS A 146 8.01 15.61 8.69
CA HIS A 146 8.15 16.72 9.62
C HIS A 146 9.03 16.29 10.79
N GLY A 147 10.06 17.06 11.10
CA GLY A 147 10.70 16.99 12.42
C GLY A 147 9.72 17.53 13.47
N PRO A 148 9.61 16.90 14.65
CA PRO A 148 8.88 17.50 15.76
C PRO A 148 9.69 18.68 16.26
N GLU A 149 9.27 19.91 15.99
CA GLU A 149 9.50 21.02 16.92
C GLU A 149 8.54 22.16 16.55
N PHE A 150 7.42 22.23 17.26
CA PHE A 150 6.58 23.42 17.28
C PHE A 150 7.06 24.24 18.47
N GLU A 151 8.05 25.11 18.29
CA GLU A 151 8.32 26.15 19.29
C GLU A 151 7.23 27.23 19.14
N PRO A 152 6.34 27.42 20.13
CA PRO A 152 5.44 28.54 20.09
C PRO A 152 6.27 29.81 20.28
N ARG A 153 6.35 30.65 19.24
CA ARG A 153 6.86 32.01 19.39
C ARG A 153 6.11 32.67 20.53
N GLN A 154 6.82 32.99 21.61
CA GLN A 154 6.26 33.78 22.70
C GLN A 154 5.93 35.15 22.14
N VAL A 155 4.64 35.45 22.01
CA VAL A 155 4.16 36.79 21.70
C VAL A 155 4.42 37.63 22.95
N PRO A 156 5.30 38.65 22.92
CA PRO A 156 5.47 39.51 24.07
C PRO A 156 4.13 40.23 24.33
N ALA A 157 3.57 40.02 25.52
CA ALA A 157 2.42 40.77 26.00
C ALA A 157 2.82 42.25 26.03
N ARG A 158 2.02 43.07 25.34
CA ARG A 158 2.20 44.52 25.25
C ARG A 158 1.64 45.22 26.48
#